data_AF-W4FSJ6-F1
#
_entry.id   AF-W4FSJ6-F1
#
_cell.length_a   1.000
_cell.length_b   1.000
_cell.length_c   1.000
_cell.angle_alpha   90.00
_cell.angle_beta   90.00
_cell.angle_gamma   90.00
#
_symmetry.space_group_name_H-M   'P 1'
#
loop_
_entity.id
_entity.type
_entity.pdbx_description
1 polymer ?
#
loop_
_entity_poly.entity_id
_entity_poly.type
_entity_poly.pdbx_seq_one_letter_code
_entity_poly.pdbx_strand_id
1 'polypeptide(L)'
;MAALTSKWPAIRTISCYIHLKRNMRRHKHLLISNDNYDKVKGDIERMWLARTWHQFQIISTTYMWTWSTKLGEVTFSQWFSEIYLTPAWDLSFSTASGCPGVVAHQQHIESHHKGISKLFLEND
;
A
#
# COMPACT_ATOMS: atom_id res chain seq x y z
N MET A 1 2.63 13.55 -8.24
CA MET A 1 1.81 14.33 -7.28
C MET A 1 1.77 15.82 -7.62
N ALA A 2 2.91 16.48 -7.90
CA ALA A 2 2.98 17.94 -8.12
C ALA A 2 2.02 18.52 -9.19
N ALA A 3 1.83 17.83 -10.32
CA ALA A 3 0.99 18.34 -11.42
C ALA A 3 -0.51 18.43 -11.07
N LEU A 4 -1.04 17.49 -10.28
CA LEU A 4 -2.46 17.47 -9.91
C LEU A 4 -2.76 18.54 -8.86
N THR A 5 -1.91 18.64 -7.82
CA THR A 5 -2.05 19.65 -6.75
C THR A 5 -1.87 21.07 -7.29
N SER A 6 -1.07 21.25 -8.34
CA SER A 6 -0.91 22.55 -9.01
C SER A 6 -2.18 23.04 -9.72
N LYS A 7 -3.00 22.12 -10.26
CA LYS A 7 -4.25 22.47 -10.96
C LYS A 7 -5.48 22.42 -10.06
N TRP A 8 -5.47 21.56 -9.06
CA TRP A 8 -6.55 21.39 -8.09
C TRP A 8 -6.00 21.32 -6.66
N PRO A 9 -5.76 22.47 -6.02
CA PRO A 9 -5.12 22.52 -4.70
C PRO A 9 -5.96 21.90 -3.59
N ALA A 10 -7.28 21.78 -3.78
CA ALA A 10 -8.18 21.14 -2.83
C ALA A 10 -8.18 19.60 -2.92
N ILE A 11 -7.60 19.01 -3.98
CA ILE A 11 -7.57 17.55 -4.15
C ILE A 11 -6.44 16.94 -3.32
N ARG A 12 -6.80 15.96 -2.50
CA ARG A 12 -5.83 15.06 -1.85
C ARG A 12 -5.71 13.79 -2.69
N THR A 13 -4.55 13.60 -3.31
CA THR A 13 -4.23 12.33 -3.96
C THR A 13 -3.95 11.27 -2.90
N ILE A 14 -4.77 10.22 -2.90
CA ILE A 14 -4.58 9.05 -2.04
C ILE A 14 -3.88 7.94 -2.81
N SER A 15 -2.95 7.28 -2.15
CA SER A 15 -2.25 6.12 -2.70
C SER A 15 -3.08 4.86 -2.44
N CYS A 16 -3.42 4.09 -3.48
CA CYS A 16 -4.37 3.00 -3.34
C CYS A 16 -3.73 1.72 -2.78
N TYR A 17 -4.46 1.06 -1.87
CA TYR A 17 -4.05 -0.19 -1.24
C TYR A 17 -3.75 -1.31 -2.26
N ILE A 18 -4.50 -1.38 -3.37
CA ILE A 18 -4.25 -2.36 -4.43
C ILE A 18 -2.87 -2.17 -5.09
N HIS A 19 -2.46 -0.92 -5.34
CA HIS A 19 -1.12 -0.64 -5.86
C HIS A 19 -0.04 -1.03 -4.85
N LEU A 20 -0.27 -0.79 -3.55
CA LEU A 20 0.61 -1.28 -2.49
C LEU A 20 0.71 -2.81 -2.53
N LYS A 21 -0.41 -3.55 -2.50
CA LYS A 21 -0.39 -5.04 -2.56
C LYS A 21 0.37 -5.56 -3.78
N ARG A 22 0.12 -4.98 -4.96
CA ARG A 22 0.77 -5.38 -6.21
C ARG A 22 2.28 -5.12 -6.15
N ASN A 23 2.68 -3.95 -5.64
CA ASN A 23 4.09 -3.61 -5.54
C ASN A 23 4.81 -4.45 -4.49
N MET A 24 4.14 -4.76 -3.37
CA MET A 24 4.65 -5.66 -2.35
C MET A 24 4.89 -7.07 -2.90
N ARG A 25 3.97 -7.61 -3.73
CA ARG A 25 4.19 -8.87 -4.46
C ARG A 25 5.44 -8.82 -5.36
N ARG A 26 5.65 -7.72 -6.08
CA ARG A 26 6.82 -7.55 -6.97
C ARG A 26 8.13 -7.48 -6.18
N HIS A 27 8.08 -6.91 -4.98
CA HIS A 27 9.23 -6.77 -4.09
C HIS A 27 9.33 -7.89 -3.04
N LYS A 28 8.65 -9.04 -3.27
CA LYS A 28 8.74 -10.22 -2.39
C LYS A 28 10.19 -10.71 -2.25
N HIS A 29 11.01 -10.50 -3.26
CA HIS A 29 12.44 -10.84 -3.27
C HIS A 29 13.28 -10.08 -2.23
N LEU A 30 12.75 -9.00 -1.63
CA LEU A 30 13.41 -8.27 -0.54
C LEU A 30 13.25 -8.98 0.81
N LEU A 31 12.37 -9.97 0.91
CA LEU A 31 12.26 -10.82 2.09
C LEU A 31 13.38 -11.85 2.10
N ILE A 32 14.02 -12.03 3.26
CA ILE A 32 15.01 -13.07 3.53
C ILE A 32 14.34 -14.44 3.48
N SER A 33 13.15 -14.57 4.07
CA SER A 33 12.36 -15.79 4.02
C SER A 33 11.01 -15.56 3.34
N ASN A 34 10.74 -16.38 2.30
CA ASN A 34 9.45 -16.40 1.64
C ASN A 34 8.31 -16.84 2.57
N ASP A 35 8.60 -17.56 3.64
CA ASP A 35 7.61 -18.02 4.62
C ASP A 35 7.06 -16.84 5.46
N ASN A 36 7.82 -15.75 5.57
CA ASN A 36 7.37 -14.54 6.28
C ASN A 36 6.34 -13.73 5.48
N TYR A 37 6.15 -14.04 4.19
CA TYR A 37 5.31 -13.27 3.29
C TYR A 37 3.85 -13.16 3.76
N ASP A 38 3.24 -14.27 4.18
CA ASP A 38 1.84 -14.26 4.59
C ASP A 38 1.63 -13.47 5.87
N LYS A 39 2.60 -13.51 6.78
CA LYS A 39 2.61 -12.67 7.98
C LYS A 39 2.70 -11.18 7.62
N VAL A 40 3.69 -10.80 6.82
CA VAL A 40 3.89 -9.40 6.37
C VAL A 40 2.65 -8.87 5.64
N LYS A 41 2.07 -9.69 4.75
CA LYS A 41 0.83 -9.35 4.03
C LYS A 41 -0.33 -9.10 5.00
N GLY A 42 -0.54 -9.96 5.99
CA GLY A 42 -1.58 -9.79 7.00
C GLY A 42 -1.36 -8.56 7.88
N ASP A 43 -0.12 -8.28 8.24
CA ASP A 43 0.27 -7.08 8.99
C ASP A 43 -0.04 -5.79 8.20
N ILE A 44 0.26 -5.75 6.91
CA ILE A 44 -0.10 -4.65 6.01
C ILE A 44 -1.62 -4.49 5.87
N GLU A 45 -2.37 -5.61 5.78
CA GLU A 45 -3.84 -5.59 5.78
C GLU A 45 -4.40 -4.92 7.03
N ARG A 46 -3.81 -5.17 8.20
CA ARG A 46 -4.20 -4.50 9.45
C ARG A 46 -3.85 -3.01 9.47
N MET A 47 -2.73 -2.61 8.87
CA MET A 47 -2.42 -1.17 8.69
C MET A 47 -3.49 -0.49 7.85
N TRP A 48 -3.93 -1.12 6.75
CA TRP A 48 -4.97 -0.59 5.87
C TRP A 48 -6.34 -0.48 6.57
N LEU A 49 -6.64 -1.41 7.48
CA LEU A 49 -7.86 -1.39 8.29
C LEU A 49 -7.84 -0.36 9.43
N ALA A 50 -6.73 0.35 9.64
CA ALA A 50 -6.64 1.38 10.65
C ALA A 50 -7.71 2.46 10.43
N ARG A 51 -8.40 2.83 11.51
CA ARG A 51 -9.51 3.78 11.50
C ARG A 51 -9.09 5.19 11.91
N THR A 52 -7.85 5.40 12.32
CA THR A 52 -7.32 6.74 12.62
C THR A 52 -5.85 6.81 12.23
N TRP A 53 -5.36 8.02 12.00
CA TRP A 53 -3.92 8.26 11.78
C TRP A 53 -3.09 7.74 12.95
N HIS A 54 -3.54 8.02 14.18
CA HIS A 54 -2.87 7.57 15.39
C HIS A 54 -2.79 6.03 15.47
N GLN A 55 -3.88 5.33 15.15
CA GLN A 55 -3.89 3.87 15.08
C GLN A 55 -2.94 3.36 14.00
N PHE A 56 -2.95 3.97 12.81
CA PHE A 56 -2.04 3.61 11.73
C PHE A 56 -0.58 3.75 12.17
N GLN A 57 -0.20 4.88 12.78
CA GLN A 57 1.17 5.13 13.24
C GLN A 57 1.63 4.10 14.28
N ILE A 58 0.77 3.75 15.24
CA ILE A 58 1.10 2.72 16.25
C ILE A 58 1.32 1.38 15.56
N ILE A 59 0.37 0.94 14.72
CA ILE A 59 0.43 -0.35 14.03
C ILE A 59 1.65 -0.43 13.11
N SER A 60 1.91 0.61 12.31
CA SER A 60 3.03 0.65 11.38
C SER A 60 4.36 0.59 12.11
N THR A 61 4.51 1.35 13.20
CA THR A 61 5.73 1.34 14.03
C THR A 61 5.97 -0.03 14.64
N THR A 62 4.94 -0.66 15.22
CA THR A 62 5.05 -1.99 15.81
C THR A 62 5.46 -3.04 14.76
N TYR A 63 4.91 -2.98 13.56
CA TYR A 63 5.24 -3.94 12.50
C TYR A 63 6.61 -3.69 11.88
N MET A 64 7.05 -2.44 11.69
CA MET A 64 8.44 -2.18 11.27
C MET A 64 9.43 -2.78 12.26
N TRP A 65 9.21 -2.59 13.56
CA TRP A 65 10.05 -3.19 14.59
C TRP A 65 9.98 -4.72 14.56
N THR A 66 8.79 -5.29 14.41
CA THR A 66 8.61 -6.75 14.35
C THR A 66 9.32 -7.36 13.15
N TRP A 67 9.15 -6.77 11.96
CA TRP A 67 9.78 -7.27 10.74
C TRP A 67 11.31 -7.16 10.83
N SER A 68 11.83 -5.98 11.20
CA SER A 68 13.28 -5.78 11.33
C SER A 68 13.92 -6.63 12.43
N THR A 69 13.32 -6.73 13.61
CA THR A 69 13.97 -7.31 14.80
C THR A 69 13.58 -8.75 15.06
N LYS A 70 12.31 -9.12 14.88
CA LYS A 70 11.83 -10.48 15.19
C LYS A 70 11.93 -11.42 14.01
N LEU A 71 11.71 -10.91 12.79
CA LEU A 71 11.84 -11.71 11.56
C LEU A 71 13.21 -11.55 10.89
N GLY A 72 13.99 -10.54 11.28
CA GLY A 72 15.27 -10.22 10.65
C GLY A 72 15.13 -9.56 9.27
N GLU A 73 13.92 -9.18 8.87
CA GLU A 73 13.56 -8.64 7.55
C GLU A 73 13.92 -7.15 7.44
N VAL A 74 15.18 -6.81 7.74
CA VAL A 74 15.68 -5.43 7.83
C VAL A 74 15.55 -4.71 6.49
N THR A 75 16.03 -5.33 5.41
CA THR A 75 15.97 -4.75 4.06
C THR A 75 14.54 -4.47 3.61
N PHE A 76 13.63 -5.45 3.81
CA PHE A 76 12.23 -5.27 3.47
C PHE A 76 11.57 -4.17 4.33
N SER A 77 11.82 -4.18 5.64
CA SER A 77 11.25 -3.18 6.56
C SER A 77 11.70 -1.77 6.22
N GLN A 78 12.98 -1.59 5.87
CA GLN A 78 13.52 -0.30 5.49
C GLN A 78 12.92 0.20 4.18
N TRP A 79 12.92 -0.64 3.14
CA TRP A 79 12.27 -0.33 1.87
C TRP A 79 10.79 0.05 2.05
N PHE A 80 10.06 -0.73 2.85
CA PHE A 80 8.64 -0.44 3.07
C PHE A 80 8.44 0.91 3.75
N SER A 81 9.25 1.24 4.76
CA SER A 81 9.20 2.52 5.46
C SER A 81 9.47 3.71 4.52
N GLU A 82 10.51 3.62 3.70
CA GLU A 82 10.90 4.68 2.75
C GLU A 82 9.83 4.94 1.69
N ILE A 83 9.20 3.88 1.20
CA ILE A 83 8.19 3.98 0.13
C ILE A 83 6.80 4.34 0.67
N TYR A 84 6.39 3.76 1.81
CA TYR A 84 4.99 3.77 2.24
C TYR A 84 4.71 4.48 3.56
N LEU A 85 5.73 4.83 4.35
CA LEU A 85 5.56 5.56 5.61
C LEU A 85 6.04 7.02 5.51
N THR A 86 6.25 7.52 4.29
CA THR A 86 6.63 8.91 3.99
C THR A 86 5.41 9.75 3.57
N PRO A 87 5.46 11.09 3.75
CA PRO A 87 4.36 11.98 3.37
C PRO A 87 3.96 11.83 1.89
N ALA A 88 2.68 11.50 1.65
CA ALA A 88 1.99 11.06 0.41
C ALA A 88 1.36 9.64 0.53
N TRP A 89 1.82 8.83 1.48
CA TRP A 89 1.25 7.51 1.82
C TRP A 89 0.60 7.45 3.20
N ASP A 90 0.76 8.50 3.99
CA ASP A 90 0.07 8.80 5.23
C ASP A 90 -1.47 8.89 5.09
N LEU A 91 -1.99 8.87 3.87
CA LEU A 91 -3.43 8.82 3.59
C LEU A 91 -3.86 7.50 2.93
N SER A 92 -3.01 6.47 2.88
CA SER A 92 -3.33 5.19 2.22
C SER A 92 -4.38 4.34 2.94
N PHE A 93 -4.59 4.56 4.24
CA PHE A 93 -5.75 4.03 5.00
C PHE A 93 -6.98 4.95 4.89
N SER A 94 -6.80 6.20 4.43
CA SER A 94 -7.92 7.12 4.23
C SER A 94 -8.69 6.72 2.98
N THR A 95 -10.01 6.67 3.10
CA THR A 95 -10.87 6.34 1.97
C THR A 95 -11.24 7.60 1.18
N ALA A 96 -11.85 7.43 -0.01
CA ALA A 96 -12.26 8.54 -0.87
C ALA A 96 -13.23 9.53 -0.18
N SER A 97 -13.89 9.13 0.92
CA SER A 97 -14.79 9.99 1.70
C SER A 97 -14.09 10.83 2.78
N GLY A 98 -12.77 10.65 2.99
CA GLY A 98 -12.09 11.21 4.17
C GLY A 98 -12.51 10.57 5.49
N CYS A 99 -13.53 9.70 5.49
CA CYS A 99 -13.92 8.88 6.62
C CYS A 99 -13.26 7.49 6.52
N PRO A 100 -12.57 7.02 7.57
CA PRO A 100 -12.06 5.66 7.60
C PRO A 100 -13.21 4.66 7.52
N GLY A 101 -13.14 3.69 6.59
CA GLY A 101 -14.10 2.57 6.48
C GLY A 101 -15.04 2.57 5.26
N VAL A 102 -15.10 3.63 4.44
CA VAL A 102 -15.92 3.67 3.19
C VAL A 102 -15.02 3.57 1.96
N VAL A 103 -14.55 2.38 1.61
CA VAL A 103 -13.65 2.18 0.46
C VAL A 103 -14.46 2.12 -0.83
N ALA A 104 -14.11 2.94 -1.83
CA ALA A 104 -14.70 2.79 -3.16
C ALA A 104 -14.41 1.37 -3.69
N HIS A 105 -15.44 0.66 -4.15
CA HIS A 105 -15.31 -0.70 -4.65
C HIS A 105 -14.40 -0.73 -5.88
N GLN A 106 -13.20 -1.30 -5.75
CA GLN A 106 -12.11 -1.16 -6.73
C GLN A 106 -12.16 -2.15 -7.90
N GLN A 107 -13.22 -2.97 -8.02
CA GLN A 107 -13.43 -3.90 -9.14
C GLN A 107 -13.34 -3.22 -10.52
N HIS A 108 -13.82 -1.98 -10.64
CA HIS A 108 -13.81 -1.27 -11.92
C HIS A 108 -12.39 -1.01 -12.43
N ILE A 109 -11.45 -0.66 -11.55
CA ILE A 109 -10.05 -0.39 -11.93
C ILE A 109 -9.35 -1.69 -12.34
N GLU A 110 -9.56 -2.77 -11.60
CA GLU A 110 -8.93 -4.05 -11.89
C GLU A 110 -9.46 -4.70 -13.18
N SER A 111 -10.78 -4.64 -13.39
CA SER A 111 -11.43 -5.10 -14.62
C SER A 111 -10.91 -4.35 -15.85
N HIS A 112 -10.82 -3.01 -15.74
CA HIS A 112 -10.31 -2.17 -16.82
C HIS A 112 -8.85 -2.48 -17.18
N HIS A 113 -7.96 -2.60 -16.18
CA HIS A 113 -6.55 -2.98 -16.42
C HIS A 113 -6.44 -4.36 -17.05
N LYS A 114 -7.23 -5.34 -16.60
CA LYS A 114 -7.25 -6.69 -17.19
C LYS A 114 -7.67 -6.65 -18.66
N GLY A 115 -8.69 -5.86 -18.99
CA GLY A 115 -9.13 -5.65 -20.38
C GLY A 115 -8.02 -5.08 -21.27
N ILE A 116 -7.34 -4.03 -20.79
CA ILE A 116 -6.21 -3.40 -21.49
C ILE A 116 -5.07 -4.40 -21.73
N SER A 117 -4.59 -5.08 -20.68
CA SER A 117 -3.48 -6.03 -20.82
C SER A 117 -3.82 -7.20 -21.75
N LYS A 118 -5.08 -7.63 -21.78
CA LYS A 118 -5.52 -8.71 -22.67
C LYS A 118 -5.48 -8.28 -24.14
N LEU A 119 -5.95 -7.06 -24.44
CA LEU A 119 -5.89 -6.49 -25.79
C LEU A 119 -4.45 -6.31 -26.30
N PHE A 120 -3.51 -5.94 -25.45
CA PHE A 120 -2.12 -5.77 -25.87
C PHE A 120 -1.32 -7.08 -25.98
N LEU A 121 -1.80 -8.19 -25.39
CA LEU A 121 -1.17 -9.51 -25.51
C LEU A 121 -1.78 -10.39 -26.62
N GLU A 122 -2.97 -10.03 -27.13
CA GLU A 122 -3.61 -10.72 -28.26
C GLU A 122 -3.18 -10.16 -29.64
N ASN A 123 -2.35 -9.12 -29.66
CA ASN A 123 -1.86 -8.45 -30.89
C ASN A 123 -0.35 -8.63 -31.16
N ASP A 124 0.32 -9.51 -30.39
CA ASP A 124 1.69 -10.02 -30.63
C ASP A 124 1.63 -11.52 -30.97
#